data_AF-A0ABC8T9G1-F1
#
_entry.id   AF-A0ABC8T9G1-F1
#
_cell.length_a   1.000
_cell.length_b   1.000
_cell.length_c   1.000
_cell.angle_alpha   90.00
_cell.angle_beta   90.00
_cell.angle_gamma   90.00
#
_symmetry.space_group_name_H-M   'P 1'
#
loop_
_entity.id
_entity.type
_entity.pdbx_description
1 polymer ?
#
loop_
_entity_poly.entity_id
_entity_poly.type
_entity_poly.pdbx_seq_one_letter_code
_entity_poly.pdbx_strand_id
1 'polypeptide(L)' 'MLALMFSFRPVYIFQIDVDIGSSSVARGVIGLVLGYITSIVVDLAILIEAKEEAELPEYILGTVRLNRLRVNSAVPLEV' A
#
# COMPACT_ATOMS: atom_id res chain seq x y z
N MET A 1 6.68 38.17 -28.96
CA MET A 1 7.58 37.92 -27.80
C MET A 1 6.87 38.52 -26.58
N LEU A 2 6.20 37.79 -25.70
CA LEU A 2 6.34 36.42 -25.21
C LEU A 2 4.97 35.74 -25.09
N ALA A 3 4.87 34.49 -25.55
CA ALA A 3 3.81 33.60 -25.13
C ALA A 3 4.24 33.02 -23.76
N LEU A 4 3.51 33.40 -22.71
CA LEU A 4 3.57 32.74 -21.41
C LEU A 4 3.07 31.30 -21.57
N MET A 5 4.01 30.39 -21.79
CA MET A 5 3.78 28.95 -21.74
C MET A 5 3.64 28.52 -20.28
N PHE A 6 2.43 28.64 -19.73
CA PHE A 6 2.06 27.91 -18.52
C PHE A 6 1.98 26.42 -18.88
N SER A 7 3.05 25.68 -18.62
CA SER A 7 3.06 24.23 -18.70
C SER A 7 2.26 23.68 -17.52
N PHE A 8 0.98 23.36 -17.76
CA PHE A 8 0.21 22.50 -16.86
C PHE A 8 0.79 21.09 -16.98
N ARG A 9 1.56 20.64 -15.99
CA ARG A 9 1.99 19.24 -15.93
C ARG A 9 0.82 18.40 -15.44
N PRO A 10 0.30 17.43 -16.21
CA PRO A 10 -0.67 16.47 -15.69
C PRO A 10 0.04 15.61 -14.63
N VAL A 11 -0.50 15.60 -13.42
CA VAL A 11 -0.11 14.66 -12.38
C VAL A 11 -0.85 13.36 -12.68
N TYR A 12 -0.12 12.34 -13.12
CA TYR A 12 -0.70 11.00 -13.26
C TYR A 12 -0.76 10.36 -11.86
N ILE A 13 -1.98 10.15 -11.36
CA ILE A 13 -2.24 9.49 -10.09
C ILE A 13 -2.55 8.02 -10.40
N PHE A 14 -1.79 7.10 -9.82
CA PHE A 14 -2.06 5.67 -9.88
C PHE A 14 -2.65 5.23 -8.55
N GLN A 15 -3.94 4.87 -8.53
CA GLN A 15 -4.65 4.38 -7.35
C GLN A 15 -4.70 2.86 -7.39
N ILE A 16 -4.36 2.23 -6.28
CA ILE A 16 -4.45 0.78 -6.08
C ILE A 16 -5.44 0.56 -4.94
N ASP A 17 -6.49 -0.21 -5.19
CA ASP A 17 -7.39 -0.71 -4.13
C ASP A 17 -7.01 -2.15 -3.80
N VAL A 18 -6.90 -2.46 -2.51
CA VAL A 18 -6.46 -3.77 -2.01
C VAL A 18 -7.54 -4.29 -1.06
N ASP A 19 -8.41 -5.16 -1.59
CA ASP A 19 -9.43 -5.83 -0.79
C ASP A 19 -8.85 -7.08 -0.10
N ILE A 20 -8.45 -6.92 1.15
CA ILE A 20 -8.08 -8.04 2.02
C ILE A 20 -9.33 -8.66 2.67
N GLY A 21 -10.40 -7.86 2.76
CA GLY A 21 -11.65 -8.20 3.40
C GLY A 21 -12.25 -9.44 2.76
N SER A 22 -12.41 -9.53 1.45
CA SER A 22 -13.12 -10.65 0.80
C SER A 22 -12.56 -12.06 1.06
N SER A 23 -11.26 -12.21 1.35
CA SER A 23 -10.62 -13.52 1.59
C SER A 23 -10.84 -14.05 3.03
N SER A 24 -11.42 -15.25 3.16
CA SER A 24 -11.63 -15.90 4.46
C SER A 24 -10.31 -16.20 5.18
N VAL A 25 -9.30 -16.63 4.42
CA VAL A 25 -7.94 -16.88 4.92
C VAL A 25 -7.33 -15.57 5.42
N ALA A 26 -7.41 -14.50 4.63
CA ALA A 26 -6.80 -13.23 4.99
C ALA A 26 -7.49 -12.58 6.21
N ARG A 27 -8.82 -12.67 6.32
CA ARG A 27 -9.56 -12.27 7.53
C ARG A 27 -9.05 -13.00 8.78
N GLY A 28 -8.81 -14.31 8.68
CA GLY A 28 -8.26 -15.11 9.77
C GLY A 28 -6.88 -14.64 10.21
N VAL A 29 -5.97 -14.42 9.25
CA VAL A 29 -4.62 -13.92 9.52
C VAL A 29 -4.66 -12.52 10.15
N ILE A 30 -5.47 -11.60 9.60
CA ILE A 30 -5.64 -10.25 10.16
C ILE A 30 -6.14 -10.31 11.60
N GLY A 31 -7.14 -11.15 11.90
CA GLY A 31 -7.66 -11.29 13.26
C GLY A 31 -6.59 -11.67 14.29
N LEU A 32 -5.65 -12.55 13.92
CA LEU A 32 -4.52 -12.92 14.76
C LEU A 32 -3.54 -11.76 14.94
N VAL A 33 -3.18 -11.08 13.84
CA VAL A 33 -2.19 -9.99 13.83
C VAL A 33 -2.70 -8.78 14.61
N LEU A 34 -3.98 -8.42 14.46
CA LEU A 34 -4.59 -7.27 15.16
C LEU A 34 -4.54 -7.41 16.69
N GLY A 35 -4.54 -8.63 17.24
CA GLY A 35 -4.40 -8.87 18.67
C GLY A 35 -3.06 -8.41 19.26
N TYR A 36 -2.00 -8.36 18.44
CA TYR A 36 -0.64 -8.02 18.86
C TYR A 36 -0.05 -6.79 18.17
N ILE A 37 -0.82 -6.13 17.29
CA ILE A 37 -0.32 -5.09 16.37
C ILE A 37 0.31 -3.88 17.08
N THR A 38 -0.11 -3.57 18.31
CA THR A 38 0.45 -2.48 19.13
C THR A 38 1.85 -2.80 19.68
N SER A 39 2.25 -4.07 19.66
CA SER A 39 3.52 -4.54 20.23
C SER A 39 4.56 -4.91 19.18
N ILE A 40 4.17 -4.96 17.90
CA ILE A 40 5.04 -5.37 16.79
C ILE A 40 5.35 -4.19 15.86
N VAL A 41 6.42 -4.35 15.10
CA VAL A 41 6.78 -3.50 13.96
C VAL A 41 6.68 -4.38 12.72
N VAL A 42 5.96 -3.92 11.70
CA VAL A 42 5.75 -4.67 10.45
C VAL A 42 6.34 -3.86 9.31
N ASP A 43 7.22 -4.49 8.52
CA ASP A 43 7.74 -3.94 7.28
C ASP A 43 7.05 -4.61 6.10
N LEU A 44 6.45 -3.83 5.21
CA LEU A 44 5.83 -4.29 3.98
C LEU A 44 6.59 -3.70 2.80
N ALA A 45 6.82 -4.53 1.79
CA ALA A 45 7.29 -4.10 0.47
C ALA A 45 6.17 -4.28 -0.54
N ILE A 46 5.96 -3.28 -1.38
CA ILE A 46 5.01 -3.31 -2.48
C ILE A 46 5.82 -3.61 -3.74
N LEU A 47 5.46 -4.67 -4.44
CA LEU A 47 6.08 -5.09 -5.70
C LEU A 47 4.98 -5.62 -6.63
N ILE A 48 5.30 -5.72 -7.92
CA ILE A 48 4.48 -6.43 -8.90
C ILE A 48 4.90 -7.89 -8.89
N GLU A 49 3.97 -8.80 -8.66
CA GLU A 49 4.20 -10.24 -8.69
C GLU A 49 4.60 -10.69 -10.10
N ALA A 50 5.73 -11.38 -10.22
CA ALA A 50 6.11 -12.05 -11.46
C ALA A 50 5.22 -13.28 -11.69
N LYS A 51 4.68 -13.43 -12.90
CA LYS A 51 3.91 -14.60 -13.33
C LYS A 51 4.77 -15.57 -14.14
N GLU A 52 5.83 -15.08 -14.77
CA GLU A 52 6.76 -15.87 -15.59
C GLU A 52 8.21 -15.68 -15.14
N GLU A 53 9.07 -16.68 -15.36
CA GLU A 53 10.49 -16.65 -14.96
C GLU A 53 11.26 -15.46 -15.57
N ALA A 54 10.86 -15.04 -16.78
CA ALA A 54 11.47 -13.91 -17.48
C ALA A 54 11.20 -12.55 -16.81
N GLU A 55 10.21 -12.48 -15.92
CA GLU A 55 9.83 -11.28 -15.18
C GLU A 55 10.60 -11.13 -13.85
N LEU A 56 11.41 -12.14 -13.50
CA LEU A 56 12.26 -12.11 -12.31
C LEU A 56 13.58 -11.36 -12.56
N PRO A 57 14.15 -10.72 -11.52
CA PRO A 57 13.61 -10.60 -10.17
C PRO A 57 12.50 -9.54 -10.07
N GLU A 58 11.59 -9.68 -9.11
CA GLU A 58 10.61 -8.62 -8.86
C GLU A 58 11.29 -7.34 -8.32
N TYR A 59 10.75 -6.20 -8.75
CA TYR A 59 11.25 -4.88 -8.31
C TYR A 59 10.34 -4.29 -7.23
N ILE A 60 10.95 -3.88 -6.12
CA ILE A 60 10.25 -3.18 -5.03
C ILE A 60 9.90 -1.78 -5.51
N LEU A 61 8.60 -1.48 -5.58
CA LEU A 61 8.07 -0.16 -5.90
C LEU A 61 8.16 0.80 -4.70
N GLY A 62 8.07 0.26 -3.50
CA GLY A 62 8.17 1.02 -2.28
C GLY A 62 8.02 0.15 -1.04
N THR A 63 8.32 0.71 0.12
CA THR A 63 8.16 0.04 1.39
C THR A 63 7.37 0.91 2.36
N VAL A 64 6.67 0.26 3.28
CA VAL A 64 5.98 0.94 4.38
C VAL A 64 6.27 0.19 5.67
N ARG A 65 6.62 0.94 6.71
CA ARG A 65 6.79 0.43 8.07
C ARG A 65 5.58 0.82 8.91
N LEU A 66 4.90 -0.17 9.45
CA LEU A 66 3.87 0.01 10.48
C LEU A 66 4.53 -0.20 11.85
N ASN A 67 4.66 0.88 12.62
CA ASN A 67 5.27 0.83 13.94
C ASN A 67 4.19 0.88 15.02
N ARG A 68 3.98 -0.24 15.73
CA ARG A 68 3.11 -0.31 16.92
C ARG A 68 1.73 0.32 16.67
N LEU A 69 1.08 -0.12 15.59
CA LEU A 69 -0.14 0.49 15.07
C LEU A 69 -1.27 0.43 16.10
N ARG A 70 -1.99 1.55 16.28
CA ARG A 70 -3.21 1.62 17.11
C ARG A 70 -4.43 1.68 16.20
N VAL A 71 -5.09 0.54 16.05
CA VAL A 71 -6.21 0.41 15.10
C VAL A 71 -7.42 1.24 15.54
N ASN A 72 -7.62 1.38 16.86
CA ASN A 72 -8.71 2.17 17.44
C ASN A 72 -8.55 3.69 17.28
N SER A 73 -7.40 4.18 16.79
CA SER A 73 -7.21 5.59 16.46
C SER A 73 -7.43 5.89 14.97
N ALA A 74 -7.87 4.91 14.18
CA ALA A 74 -8.19 5.13 12.77
C ALA A 74 -9.32 6.15 12.62
N VAL A 75 -9.16 7.05 11.65
CA VAL A 75 -10.19 8.01 11.23
C VAL A 75 -10.63 7.68 9.80
N PRO A 76 -11.88 7.98 9.42
CA PRO A 76 -12.29 7.90 8.04
C PRO A 76 -11.37 8.76 7.17
N LEU A 77 -10.98 8.23 6.00
CA LEU A 77 -10.29 9.04 5.00
C LEU A 77 -11.31 10.01 4.40
N GLU A 78 -11.09 11.31 4.55
CA GLU A 78 -11.84 12.33 3.81
C GLU A 78 -11.31 12.34 2.38
N VAL A 79 -12.19 12.05 1.42
CA VAL A 79 -11.87 12.02 -0.03
C VAL A 79 -12.62 13.15 -0.72
#